data_AF-A0A432VA04-F1
#
_entry.id   AF-A0A432VA04-F1
#
_cell.length_a   1.000
_cell.length_b   1.000
_cell.length_c   1.000
_cell.angle_alpha   90.00
_cell.angle_beta   90.00
_cell.angle_gamma   90.00
#
_symmetry.space_group_name_H-M   'P 1'
#
loop_
_entity.id
_entity.type
_entity.pdbx_description
1 polymer ?
#
loop_
_entity_poly.entity_id
_entity_poly.type
_entity_poly.pdbx_seq_one_letter_code
_entity_poly.pdbx_strand_id
1 'polypeptide(L)' 'MTNHEFRNVRLRLGFTQAELAAFLGYGSPMRVSEFERETNPRPVPDHLARLMTAYDEGYRPKDWPL' A
#
# COMPACT_ATOMS: atom_id res chain seq x y z
N MET A 1 3.13 -6.61 -8.92
CA MET A 1 3.82 -6.18 -7.68
C MET A 1 3.82 -7.35 -6.70
N THR A 2 4.98 -7.69 -6.14
CA THR A 2 5.13 -8.72 -5.09
C THR A 2 4.75 -8.16 -3.70
N ASN A 3 4.60 -9.03 -2.70
CA ASN A 3 4.38 -8.62 -1.31
C ASN A 3 5.50 -7.70 -0.79
N HIS A 4 6.75 -8.03 -1.11
CA HIS A 4 7.93 -7.27 -0.71
C HIS A 4 7.99 -5.91 -1.41
N GLU A 5 7.68 -5.86 -2.71
CA GLU A 5 7.61 -4.59 -3.45
C GLU A 5 6.54 -3.67 -2.87
N PHE A 6 5.34 -4.19 -2.58
CA PHE A 6 4.26 -3.41 -1.98
C PHE A 6 4.65 -2.84 -0.62
N ARG A 7 5.27 -3.67 0.24
CA ARG A 7 5.81 -3.24 1.53
C ARG A 7 6.86 -2.13 1.37
N ASN A 8 7.78 -2.30 0.42
CA ASN A 8 8.86 -1.33 0.19
C ASN A 8 8.32 0.00 -0.33
N VAL A 9 7.34 -0.01 -1.24
CA VAL A 9 6.68 1.23 -1.68
C VAL A 9 6.01 1.91 -0.49
N ARG A 10 5.22 1.21 0.32
CA ARG A 10 4.57 1.80 1.50
C ARG A 10 5.58 2.49 2.41
N LEU A 11 6.70 1.84 2.69
CA LEU A 11 7.77 2.41 3.53
C LEU A 11 8.41 3.64 2.90
N ARG A 12 8.67 3.65 1.59
CA ARG A 12 9.18 4.84 0.87
C ARG A 12 8.20 6.01 0.87
N LEU A 13 6.90 5.71 0.82
CA LEU A 13 5.84 6.72 0.93
C LEU A 13 5.67 7.27 2.35
N GLY A 14 6.36 6.71 3.35
CA GLY A 14 6.32 7.18 4.73
C GLY A 14 5.11 6.67 5.53
N PHE A 15 4.32 5.74 4.99
CA PHE A 15 3.13 5.24 5.66
C PHE A 15 3.41 4.05 6.57
N THR A 16 2.82 4.05 7.76
CA THR A 16 2.51 2.82 8.50
C THR A 16 1.42 2.01 7.78
N GLN A 17 1.24 0.75 8.16
CA GLN A 17 0.14 -0.06 7.61
C GLN A 17 -1.24 0.54 7.92
N ALA A 18 -1.39 1.15 9.09
CA ALA A 18 -2.63 1.78 9.52
C ALA A 18 -2.95 3.05 8.71
N GLU A 19 -1.95 3.90 8.48
CA GLU A 19 -2.13 5.11 7.69
C GLU A 19 -2.41 4.78 6.22
N LEU A 20 -1.69 3.83 5.62
CA LEU A 20 -2.00 3.40 4.26
C LEU A 20 -3.41 2.79 4.16
N ALA A 21 -3.81 1.99 5.15
CA ALA A 21 -5.16 1.43 5.18
C ALA A 21 -6.22 2.54 5.23
N ALA A 22 -6.05 3.54 6.11
CA ALA A 22 -6.94 4.68 6.19
C ALA A 22 -6.98 5.48 4.88
N PHE A 23 -5.81 5.75 4.29
CA PHE A 23 -5.68 6.49 3.04
C PHE A 23 -6.34 5.77 1.85
N LEU A 24 -6.23 4.44 1.78
CA LEU A 24 -6.89 3.62 0.75
C LEU A 24 -8.38 3.34 1.05
N GLY A 25 -8.91 3.86 2.17
CA GLY A 25 -10.30 3.64 2.57
C GLY A 25 -10.60 2.22 3.09
N TYR A 26 -9.58 1.47 3.52
CA TYR A 26 -9.77 0.18 4.17
C TYR A 26 -10.21 0.37 5.63
N GLY A 27 -11.23 -0.37 6.05
CA GLY A 27 -11.73 -0.35 7.42
C GLY A 27 -10.82 -1.02 8.46
N SER A 28 -9.67 -1.57 8.07
CA SER A 28 -8.73 -2.23 8.98
C SER A 28 -7.29 -2.22 8.46
N PRO A 29 -6.29 -1.91 9.32
CA PRO A 29 -4.87 -2.07 9.01
C PRO A 29 -4.49 -3.50 8.60
N MET A 30 -5.28 -4.49 9.05
CA MET A 30 -5.06 -5.90 8.70
C MET A 30 -5.06 -6.13 7.20
N ARG A 31 -5.83 -5.34 6.43
CA ARG A 31 -5.91 -5.49 4.98
C ARG A 31 -4.57 -5.25 4.29
N VAL A 32 -3.78 -4.29 4.79
CA VAL A 32 -2.41 -4.03 4.30
C VAL A 32 -1.47 -5.16 4.73
N SER A 33 -1.59 -5.62 5.98
CA SER A 33 -0.79 -6.74 6.50
C SER A 33 -1.01 -8.05 5.73
N GLU A 34 -2.24 -8.33 5.29
CA GLU A 34 -2.57 -9.50 4.47
C GLU A 34 -1.76 -9.57 3.17
N PHE A 35 -1.43 -8.42 2.57
CA PHE A 35 -0.61 -8.31 1.38
C PHE A 35 0.88 -8.43 1.68
N GLU A 36 1.34 -7.99 2.85
CA GLU A 36 2.76 -7.85 3.19
C GLU A 36 3.36 -9.05 3.94
N ARG A 37 2.53 -9.92 4.50
CA ARG A 37 2.98 -11.06 5.31
C ARG A 37 3.95 -11.98 4.55
N GLU A 38 4.93 -12.50 5.29
CA GLU A 38 5.97 -13.40 4.76
C GLU A 38 5.40 -14.76 4.35
N THR A 39 4.44 -15.29 5.13
CA THR A 39 3.83 -16.60 4.90
C THR A 39 2.44 -16.46 4.28
N ASN A 40 2.26 -17.09 3.11
CA ASN A 40 0.98 -17.13 2.36
C ASN A 40 0.31 -15.75 2.17
N PRO A 41 1.01 -14.73 1.63
CA PRO A 41 0.40 -13.41 1.40
C PRO A 41 -0.82 -13.50 0.50
N ARG A 42 -1.80 -12.62 0.74
CA ARG A 42 -2.83 -12.35 -0.26
C ARG A 42 -2.13 -11.69 -1.47
N PRO A 43 -2.40 -12.12 -2.71
CA PRO A 43 -1.90 -11.41 -3.88
C PRO A 43 -2.35 -9.94 -3.85
N VAL A 44 -1.42 -9.03 -4.18
CA VAL A 44 -1.74 -7.61 -4.38
C VAL A 44 -2.57 -7.49 -5.66
N PRO A 45 -3.81 -6.96 -5.60
CA PRO A 45 -4.63 -6.80 -6.81
C PRO A 45 -3.97 -5.85 -7.81
N ASP A 46 -4.14 -6.12 -9.11
CA ASP A 46 -3.48 -5.34 -10.18
C ASP A 46 -3.80 -3.84 -10.16
N HIS A 47 -5.02 -3.45 -9.78
CA HIS A 47 -5.40 -2.05 -9.68
C HIS A 47 -4.65 -1.35 -8.53
N LEU A 48 -4.48 -2.04 -7.40
CA LEU A 48 -3.73 -1.54 -6.27
C LEU A 48 -2.24 -1.47 -6.60
N ALA A 49 -1.70 -2.48 -7.29
CA ALA A 49 -0.32 -2.45 -7.76
C ALA A 49 -0.02 -1.23 -8.65
N ARG A 50 -0.90 -0.94 -9.63
CA ARG A 50 -0.76 0.25 -10.50
C ARG A 50 -0.82 1.56 -9.70
N LEU A 51 -1.76 1.64 -8.75
CA LEU A 51 -1.90 2.84 -7.90
C LEU A 51 -0.65 3.07 -7.03
N MET A 52 -0.15 2.02 -6.39
CA MET A 52 1.05 2.10 -5.57
C MET A 52 2.29 2.45 -6.39
N THR A 53 2.42 1.93 -7.61
CA THR A 53 3.49 2.34 -8.53
C THR A 53 3.39 3.82 -8.88
N ALA A 54 2.20 4.32 -9.24
CA ALA A 54 2.02 5.74 -9.54
C ALA A 54 2.40 6.62 -8.33
N TYR A 55 2.04 6.19 -7.11
CA TYR A 55 2.46 6.86 -5.89
C TYR A 55 3.98 6.79 -5.70
N ASP A 56 4.63 5.65 -5.92
CA ASP A 56 6.10 5.56 -5.84
C ASP A 56 6.79 6.50 -6.84
N GLU A 57 6.20 6.69 -8.02
CA GLU A 57 6.68 7.57 -9.10
C GLU A 57 6.37 9.07 -8.88
N GLY A 58 5.71 9.42 -7.77
CA GLY A 58 5.48 10.81 -7.38
C GLY A 58 4.10 11.38 -7.69
N TYR A 59 3.16 10.59 -8.22
CA TYR A 59 1.76 11.01 -8.31
C TYR A 59 1.18 11.19 -6.90
N ARG A 60 0.67 12.39 -6.59
CA ARG A 60 0.05 12.72 -5.29
C ARG A 60 -1.33 13.33 -5.54
N PRO A 61 -2.44 12.64 -5.24
CA PRO A 61 -3.78 13.21 -5.33
C PRO A 61 -3.99 14.36 -4.33
N LYS A 62 -5.08 15.12 -4.51
CA LYS A 62 -5.37 16.33 -3.71
C LYS A 62 -5.57 16.05 -2.22
N ASP A 63 -5.97 14.85 -1.86
CA ASP A 63 -6.20 14.35 -0.51
C ASP A 63 -4.97 13.63 0.06
N TRP A 64 -3.80 13.76 -0.56
CA TRP A 64 -2.58 13.19 -0.01
C TRP A 64 -2.30 13.77 1.39
N PRO A 65 -2.08 12.93 2.42
CA PRO A 65 -1.82 13.41 3.76
C PRO A 65 -0.48 14.14 3.83
N LEU A 66 -0.48 15.33 4.43
CA LEU A 66 0.67 16.20 4.66
C LEU A 66 1.52 15.73 5.84
#